data_AF-A0A078A0W3-F1
#
_entry.id   AF-A0A078A0W3-F1
#
_cell.length_a   1.000
_cell.length_b   1.000
_cell.length_c   1.000
_cell.angle_alpha   90.00
_cell.angle_beta   90.00
_cell.angle_gamma   90.00
#
_symmetry.space_group_name_H-M   'P 1'
#
loop_
_entity.id
_entity.type
_entity.pdbx_description
1 polymer ?
#
loop_
_entity_poly.entity_id
_entity_poly.type
_entity_poly.pdbx_seq_one_letter_code
_entity_poly.pdbx_strand_id
1 'polypeptide(L)' 'MDDNAIKICDFGIATYGENTETSGGKCDYMAPEMHQNTENYDKSIDIWSLGIILYFLCTGESQINEKPLHFAKQ' A
#
# COMPACT_ATOMS: atom_id res chain seq x y z
N MET A 1 -20.24 21.14 -7.44
CA MET A 1 -19.30 20.03 -7.18
C MET A 1 -20.17 18.89 -6.71
N ASP A 2 -19.98 17.68 -7.21
CA ASP A 2 -20.75 16.54 -6.72
C ASP A 2 -20.28 16.20 -5.30
N ASP A 3 -21.17 16.36 -4.33
CA ASP A 3 -20.89 16.11 -2.90
C ASP A 3 -20.57 14.63 -2.61
N ASN A 4 -20.76 13.74 -3.59
CA ASN A 4 -20.49 12.30 -3.50
C ASN A 4 -19.23 11.87 -4.28
N ALA A 5 -18.38 12.79 -4.73
CA ALA A 5 -17.15 12.45 -5.43
C ALA A 5 -16.03 12.06 -4.44
N ILE A 6 -15.61 10.80 -4.47
CA ILE A 6 -14.41 10.32 -3.76
C ILE A 6 -13.17 10.74 -4.56
N LYS A 7 -12.19 11.34 -3.87
CA LYS A 7 -10.95 11.83 -4.48
C LYS A 7 -9.75 11.35 -3.68
N ILE A 8 -8.69 10.97 -4.39
CA ILE A 8 -7.39 10.70 -3.77
C ILE A 8 -6.75 12.04 -3.42
N CYS A 9 -6.14 12.12 -2.24
CA CYS A 9 -5.39 13.27 -1.75
C CYS A 9 -4.07 12.80 -1.12
N ASP A 10 -3.23 13.76 -0.74
CA ASP A 10 -1.89 13.54 -0.19
C ASP A 10 -0.90 12.88 -1.17
N PHE A 11 -0.26 13.73 -1.98
CA PHE A 11 0.74 13.34 -2.98
C PHE A 11 2.18 13.54 -2.47
N GLY A 12 2.40 13.61 -1.15
CA GLY A 12 3.71 13.94 -0.58
C GLY A 12 4.84 12.96 -0.91
N ILE A 13 4.49 11.72 -1.27
CA ILE A 13 5.43 10.66 -1.69
C ILE A 13 5.13 10.13 -3.10
N ALA A 14 4.25 10.80 -3.84
CA ALA A 14 3.86 10.34 -5.17
C ALA A 14 5.02 10.51 -6.16
N THR A 15 5.27 9.48 -6.96
CA THR A 15 6.23 9.49 -8.05
C THR A 15 5.52 9.55 -9.40
N TYR A 16 6.21 10.05 -10.41
CA TYR A 16 5.73 10.05 -11.79
C TYR A 16 6.64 9.16 -12.64
N GLY A 17 6.07 8.17 -13.32
CA GLY A 17 6.82 7.25 -14.16
C GLY A 17 6.31 5.82 -14.07
N GLU A 18 7.13 4.89 -14.55
CA GLU A 18 6.89 3.44 -14.42
C GLU A 18 7.51 2.86 -13.15
N ASN A 19 8.57 3.49 -12.63
CA ASN A 19 9.29 3.06 -11.45
C ASN A 19 9.16 4.10 -10.33
N THR A 20 9.06 3.61 -9.10
CA THR A 20 9.06 4.43 -7.90
C THR A 20 10.37 4.24 -7.16
N GLU A 21 11.19 5.30 -7.11
CA GLU A 21 12.51 5.29 -6.45
C GLU A 21 12.43 5.75 -4.97
N THR A 22 11.27 6.23 -4.51
CA THR A 22 11.10 6.79 -3.17
C THR A 22 10.63 5.74 -2.18
N SER A 23 11.51 5.33 -1.26
CA SER A 23 11.16 4.52 -0.11
C SER A 23 10.35 5.37 0.90
N GLY A 24 9.04 5.16 0.94
CA GLY A 24 8.13 5.88 1.81
C GLY A 24 6.74 5.24 1.83
N GLY A 25 5.95 5.59 2.84
CA GLY A 25 4.60 5.06 3.04
C GLY A 25 4.35 4.62 4.48
N LYS A 26 3.08 4.48 4.84
CA LYS A 26 2.69 3.93 6.15
C LYS A 26 2.75 2.40 6.08
N CYS A 27 3.51 1.77 6.98
CA CYS A 27 3.83 0.34 6.94
C CYS A 27 2.60 -0.56 6.77
N ASP A 28 1.47 -0.20 7.38
CA ASP A 28 0.23 -0.99 7.32
C ASP A 28 -0.38 -1.12 5.92
N TYR A 29 -0.04 -0.21 4.99
CA TYR A 29 -0.54 -0.21 3.61
C TYR A 29 0.52 -0.63 2.60
N MET A 30 1.74 -0.91 3.07
CA MET A 30 2.89 -1.13 2.21
C MET A 30 2.86 -2.54 1.60
N ALA A 31 3.15 -2.63 0.31
CA ALA A 31 3.23 -3.90 -0.40
C ALA A 31 4.44 -4.74 0.07
N PRO A 32 4.35 -6.08 0.06
CA PRO A 32 5.42 -6.95 0.56
C PRO A 32 6.76 -6.78 -0.20
N GLU A 33 6.73 -6.46 -1.49
CA GLU A 33 7.89 -6.19 -2.34
C GLU A 33 8.66 -4.95 -1.91
N MET A 34 7.99 -3.94 -1.35
CA MET A 34 8.63 -2.72 -0.84
C MET A 34 9.51 -3.00 0.38
N HIS A 35 9.21 -4.06 1.14
CA HIS A 35 10.01 -4.49 2.29
C HIS A 35 11.30 -5.23 1.90
N GLN A 36 11.41 -5.68 0.64
CA GLN A 36 12.57 -6.42 0.15
C GLN A 36 13.69 -5.50 -0.37
N ASN A 37 13.56 -4.17 -0.21
CA ASN A 37 14.50 -3.17 -0.71
C ASN A 37 14.86 -3.35 -2.20
N THR A 38 13.93 -3.85 -3.00
CA THR A 38 14.09 -3.83 -4.46
C THR A 38 13.78 -2.41 -4.93
N GLU A 39 14.77 -1.71 -5.46
CA GLU A 39 14.69 -0.30 -5.89
C GLU A 39 13.78 -0.05 -7.11
N ASN A 40 13.02 -1.06 -7.56
CA ASN A 40 12.15 -1.01 -8.74
C ASN A 40 10.81 -1.67 -8.44
N TYR A 41 9.94 -0.98 -7.70
CA TYR A 41 8.51 -1.30 -7.63
C TYR A 41 7.73 -0.41 -8.59
N ASP A 42 6.67 -0.99 -9.16
CA ASP A 42 5.81 -0.36 -10.15
C ASP A 42 4.47 0.06 -9.54
N LYS A 43 3.53 0.48 -10.38
CA LYS A 43 2.19 0.95 -9.96
C LYS A 43 1.36 -0.10 -9.23
N SER A 44 1.77 -1.37 -9.18
CA SER A 44 1.05 -2.42 -8.45
C SER A 44 1.05 -2.21 -6.93
N ILE A 45 2.01 -1.47 -6.37
CA ILE A 45 2.03 -1.14 -4.93
C ILE A 45 0.82 -0.30 -4.50
N ASP A 46 0.30 0.53 -5.41
CA ASP A 46 -0.90 1.33 -5.16
C ASP A 46 -2.15 0.44 -5.16
N ILE A 47 -2.16 -0.62 -5.98
CA ILE A 47 -3.25 -1.60 -6.03
C ILE A 47 -3.28 -2.44 -4.75
N TRP A 48 -2.11 -2.81 -4.22
CA TRP A 48 -2.03 -3.45 -2.91
C TRP A 48 -2.62 -2.56 -1.82
N SER A 49 -2.16 -1.31 -1.74
CA SER A 49 -2.65 -0.32 -0.77
C SER A 49 -4.17 -0.13 -0.87
N LEU A 50 -4.71 -0.06 -2.09
CA LEU A 50 -6.15 0.02 -2.35
C LEU A 50 -6.90 -1.23 -1.85
N GLY A 51 -6.32 -2.41 -2.01
CA GLY A 51 -6.88 -3.66 -1.50
C GLY A 51 -7.03 -3.65 0.03
N ILE A 52 -6.03 -3.11 0.74
CA ILE A 52 -6.08 -2.94 2.21
C ILE A 52 -7.20 -1.97 2.61
N ILE A 53 -7.32 -0.84 1.91
CA ILE A 53 -8.40 0.13 2.15
C ILE A 53 -9.77 -0.51 1.88
N LEU A 54 -9.92 -1.24 0.78
CA LEU A 54 -11.17 -1.91 0.44
C LEU A 54 -11.54 -2.96 1.49
N TYR A 55 -10.56 -3.75 1.95
CA TYR A 55 -10.76 -4.70 3.04
C TYR A 55 -11.30 -4.00 4.28
N PHE A 56 -10.64 -2.91 4.72
CA PHE A 56 -11.09 -2.12 5.87
C PHE A 56 -12.51 -1.58 5.68
N LEU A 57 -12.86 -1.08 4.49
CA LEU A 57 -14.20 -0.58 4.20
C LEU A 57 -15.26 -1.69 4.24
N CYS A 58 -14.91 -2.92 3.86
CA CYS A 58 -15.83 -4.06 3.86
C CYS A 58 -15.97 -4.73 5.22
N THR A 59 -14.91 -4.80 6.02
CA THR A 59 -14.88 -5.55 7.28
C THR A 59 -15.00 -4.66 8.52
N GLY A 60 -14.67 -3.37 8.40
CA GLY A 60 -14.47 -2.47 9.53
C GLY A 60 -13.15 -2.70 10.28
N GLU A 61 -12.33 -3.67 9.86
CA GLU A 61 -11.08 -4.06 10.53
C GLU A 61 -9.87 -3.62 9.73
N SER A 62 -8.98 -2.87 10.38
CA SER A 62 -7.74 -2.37 9.76
C SER A 62 -6.60 -3.38 9.80
N GLN A 63 -6.78 -4.46 10.56
CA GLN A 63 -5.78 -5.49 10.73
C GLN A 63 -5.99 -6.60 9.70
N ILE A 64 -5.01 -6.76 8.81
CA ILE A 64 -4.91 -7.94 7.95
C ILE A 64 -4.23 -9.03 8.80
N ASN A 65 -4.96 -9.53 9.79
CA ASN A 65 -4.61 -10.60 10.72
C ASN A 65 -3.28 -10.45 11.48
N GLU A 66 -3.37 -10.34 12.81
CA GLU A 66 -2.25 -10.48 13.74
C GLU A 66 -1.50 -11.82 13.52
N LYS A 67 -0.44 -11.78 12.71
CA LYS A 67 0.84 -12.48 12.90
C LYS A 67 1.69 -12.26 11.65
N PRO A 68 2.93 -11.76 11.79
CA PRO A 68 3.87 -11.87 10.70
C PRO A 68 4.01 -13.36 10.38
N LEU A 69 3.85 -13.73 9.11
CA LEU A 69 4.32 -15.01 8.61
C LEU A 69 5.78 -15.11 9.03
N HIS A 70 6.01 -15.90 10.08
CA HIS A 70 7.31 -16.34 10.50
C HIS A 70 7.83 -17.10 9.28
N PHE A 71 8.58 -16.42 8.41
CA PHE A 71 9.45 -17.06 7.45
C PHE A 71 10.48 -17.81 8.28
N ALA A 72 10.10 -19.02 8.68
CA ALA A 72 10.99 -20.03 9.19
C ALA A 72 12.03 -20.25 8.08
N LYS A 73 13.15 -19.56 8.22
CA LYS A 73 14.43 -20.05 7.74
C LYS A 73 14.60 -21.45 8.34
N GLN A 74 14.50 -22.47 7.49
CA GLN A 74 15.34 -23.66 7.65
C GLN A 74 16.70 -23.34 7.07
#